data_AF-A0A820AV61-F1
#
_entry.id   AF-A0A820AV61-F1
#
_cell.length_a   1.000
_cell.length_b   1.000
_cell.length_c   1.000
_cell.angle_alpha   90.00
_cell.angle_beta   90.00
_cell.angle_gamma   90.00
#
_symmetry.space_group_name_H-M   'P 1'
#
loop_
_entity.id
_entity.type
_entity.pdbx_description
1 polymer ?
#
loop_
_entity_poly.entity_id
_entity_poly.type
_entity_poly.pdbx_seq_one_letter_code
_entity_poly.pdbx_strand_id
1 'polypeptide(L)'
;MYILKFVYGDLKFRHQSYLEYKSKLELINRLNDDEGENEWQFEIYRFLRAKKWNTTQTITSILEMIQWRIDNHVDTILNDQSVISRMKLFEKLVPTAFHGHTKSYQPLYIEKTGQMNVDEILKTFTIEEMIQGYIYGLEYNCQQARDFSRQVGQHIETFAIIYDLNGMKLDIRKLLHSCKEIFYVDENYYPKRSGQTFVLNPPTVFPVIWNMIKHFLDLVTKTKIHVLRKGHETTETLLEYIDSEQLPL
;
A
#
# COMPACT_ATOMS: atom_id res chain seq x y z
N MET A 1 -6.65 18.37 -17.88
CA MET A 1 -5.52 18.27 -18.85
C MET A 1 -4.47 19.38 -18.68
N TYR A 2 -4.83 20.67 -18.58
CA TYR A 2 -3.85 21.77 -18.44
C TYR A 2 -3.00 21.70 -17.16
N ILE A 3 -3.62 21.46 -16.00
CA ILE A 3 -2.92 21.35 -14.70
C ILE A 3 -1.91 20.20 -14.69
N LEU A 4 -2.28 19.04 -15.23
CA LEU A 4 -1.40 17.88 -15.32
C LEU A 4 -0.16 18.19 -16.18
N LYS A 5 -0.37 18.78 -17.37
CA LYS A 5 0.71 19.18 -18.28
C LYS A 5 1.64 20.20 -17.62
N PHE A 6 1.08 21.15 -16.85
CA PHE A 6 1.87 22.11 -16.08
C PHE A 6 2.74 21.43 -15.02
N VAL A 7 2.15 20.59 -14.15
CA VAL A 7 2.89 19.89 -13.08
C VAL A 7 3.97 18.99 -13.67
N TYR A 8 3.63 18.24 -14.72
CA TYR A 8 4.58 17.38 -15.42
C TYR A 8 5.75 18.18 -16.02
N GLY A 9 5.45 19.31 -16.68
CA GLY A 9 6.47 20.19 -17.25
C GLY A 9 7.40 20.80 -16.19
N ASP A 10 6.84 21.22 -15.06
CA ASP A 10 7.60 21.82 -13.96
C ASP A 10 8.49 20.79 -13.25
N LEU A 11 8.00 19.57 -13.00
CA LEU A 11 8.79 18.45 -12.47
C LEU A 11 9.99 18.12 -13.39
N LYS A 12 9.75 18.08 -14.70
CA LYS A 12 10.79 17.84 -15.70
C LYS A 12 11.86 18.95 -15.72
N PHE A 13 11.47 20.19 -15.47
CA PHE A 13 12.40 21.33 -15.44
C PHE A 13 13.23 21.39 -14.16
N ARG A 14 12.61 21.14 -13.00
CA ARG A 14 13.22 21.42 -11.68
C ARG A 14 14.18 20.35 -11.17
N HIS A 15 14.16 19.14 -11.72
CA HIS A 15 14.87 18.02 -11.11
C HIS A 15 15.85 17.37 -12.08
N GLN A 16 17.14 17.55 -11.82
CA GLN A 16 18.20 16.78 -12.49
C GLN A 16 18.05 15.28 -12.18
N SER A 17 17.53 14.96 -11.00
CA SER A 17 17.12 13.63 -10.56
C SER A 17 15.86 13.11 -11.24
N TYR A 18 15.03 13.92 -11.92
CA TYR A 18 13.98 13.39 -12.82
C TYR A 18 14.59 12.78 -14.08
N LEU A 19 15.62 13.42 -14.65
CA LEU A 19 16.38 12.89 -15.78
C LEU A 19 17.30 11.74 -15.37
N GLU A 20 17.92 11.79 -14.18
CA GLU A 20 18.67 10.67 -13.62
C GLU A 20 17.80 9.51 -13.15
N TYR A 21 16.61 9.75 -12.59
CA TYR A 21 15.64 8.69 -12.27
C TYR A 21 15.17 8.01 -13.56
N LYS A 22 14.92 8.80 -14.61
CA LYS A 22 14.57 8.29 -15.95
C LYS A 22 15.75 7.57 -16.65
N SER A 23 17.01 7.90 -16.31
CA SER A 23 18.20 7.30 -16.92
C SER A 23 18.84 6.15 -16.12
N LYS A 24 18.66 6.11 -14.79
CA LYS A 24 19.10 5.03 -13.89
C LYS A 24 18.18 3.81 -13.96
N LEU A 25 16.91 4.01 -14.31
CA LEU A 25 16.11 2.95 -14.91
C LEU A 25 16.65 2.75 -16.33
N GLU A 26 17.14 1.55 -16.69
CA GLU A 26 17.48 1.14 -18.07
C GLU A 26 16.23 1.09 -18.99
N LEU A 27 15.38 2.09 -18.92
CA LEU A 27 14.09 2.23 -19.58
C LEU A 27 14.11 3.28 -20.69
N ILE A 28 15.25 3.86 -21.06
CA ILE A 28 15.30 4.73 -22.25
C ILE A 28 14.90 3.96 -23.52
N ASN A 29 15.12 2.64 -23.56
CA ASN A 29 14.66 1.80 -24.67
C ASN A 29 13.23 1.26 -24.54
N ARG A 30 12.56 1.45 -23.39
CA ARG A 30 11.14 1.07 -23.18
C ARG A 30 10.19 2.27 -23.04
N LEU A 31 10.71 3.49 -22.94
CA LEU A 31 9.92 4.74 -22.79
C LEU A 31 9.71 5.51 -24.10
N ASN A 32 10.08 4.91 -25.23
CA ASN A 32 9.46 5.27 -26.51
C ASN A 32 8.10 4.57 -26.71
N ASP A 33 7.63 3.85 -25.69
CA ASP A 33 6.31 3.24 -25.63
C ASP A 33 5.39 4.12 -24.79
N ASP A 34 4.17 4.36 -25.26
CA ASP A 34 3.16 5.25 -24.64
C ASP A 34 2.86 4.86 -23.17
N GLU A 35 3.18 3.63 -22.75
CA GLU A 35 2.86 3.04 -21.45
C GLU A 35 3.53 3.71 -20.25
N GLY A 36 4.84 3.98 -20.31
CA GLY A 36 5.55 4.56 -19.18
C GLY A 36 5.21 6.03 -18.93
N GLU A 37 4.79 6.75 -19.98
CA GLU A 37 4.20 8.08 -19.83
C GLU A 37 2.82 8.02 -19.17
N ASN A 38 2.04 6.97 -19.42
CA ASN A 38 0.72 6.79 -18.80
C ASN A 38 0.81 6.50 -17.29
N GLU A 39 1.75 5.66 -16.84
CA GLU A 39 1.92 5.35 -15.41
C GLU A 39 2.24 6.61 -14.58
N TRP A 40 3.13 7.49 -15.07
CA TRP A 40 3.47 8.75 -14.40
C TRP A 40 2.32 9.75 -14.40
N GLN A 41 1.48 9.77 -15.43
CA GLN A 41 0.28 10.60 -15.41
C GLN A 41 -0.64 10.18 -14.27
N PHE A 42 -0.87 8.87 -14.10
CA PHE A 42 -1.68 8.36 -12.99
C PHE A 42 -1.06 8.65 -11.63
N GLU A 43 0.27 8.54 -11.50
CA GLU A 43 1.02 8.93 -10.30
C GLU A 43 0.76 10.39 -9.93
N ILE A 44 0.94 11.31 -10.87
CA ILE A 44 0.72 12.75 -10.64
C ILE A 44 -0.74 13.03 -10.31
N TYR A 45 -1.70 12.39 -11.00
CA TYR A 45 -3.12 12.53 -10.68
C TYR A 45 -3.45 12.07 -9.25
N ARG A 46 -2.78 11.03 -8.77
CA ARG A 46 -2.95 10.52 -7.41
C ARG A 46 -2.46 11.52 -6.36
N PHE A 47 -1.28 12.10 -6.56
CA PHE A 47 -0.76 13.18 -5.71
C PHE A 47 -1.62 14.45 -5.79
N LEU A 48 -2.08 14.85 -6.98
CA LEU A 48 -3.00 15.98 -7.15
C LEU A 48 -4.29 15.78 -6.34
N ARG A 49 -4.92 14.60 -6.43
CA ARG A 49 -6.12 14.29 -5.62
C ARG A 49 -5.83 14.35 -4.12
N ALA A 50 -4.68 13.81 -3.70
CA ALA A 50 -4.27 13.83 -2.29
C ALA A 50 -4.05 15.26 -1.76
N LYS A 51 -3.46 16.14 -2.57
CA LYS A 51 -3.18 17.54 -2.22
C LYS A 51 -4.30 18.51 -2.65
N LYS A 52 -5.52 18.00 -2.89
CA LYS A 52 -6.72 18.79 -3.25
C LYS A 52 -6.44 19.74 -4.43
N TRP A 53 -5.72 19.23 -5.43
CA TRP A 53 -5.32 19.94 -6.65
C TRP A 53 -4.38 21.14 -6.44
N ASN A 54 -3.73 21.26 -5.28
CA ASN A 54 -2.67 22.24 -5.06
C ASN A 54 -1.39 21.81 -5.79
N THR A 55 -1.06 22.50 -6.89
CA THR A 55 0.06 22.15 -7.77
C THR A 55 1.41 22.26 -7.08
N THR A 56 1.64 23.33 -6.30
CA THR A 56 2.91 23.56 -5.61
C THR A 56 3.19 22.46 -4.60
N GLN A 57 2.21 22.13 -3.74
CA GLN A 57 2.35 21.04 -2.76
C GLN A 57 2.48 19.68 -3.45
N THR A 58 1.78 19.47 -4.57
CA THR A 58 1.90 18.25 -5.37
C THR A 58 3.33 18.06 -5.87
N ILE A 59 3.91 19.10 -6.49
CA ILE A 59 5.29 19.06 -6.99
C ILE A 59 6.26 18.76 -5.84
N THR A 60 6.16 19.50 -4.72
CA THR A 60 7.00 19.27 -3.53
C THR A 60 6.90 17.84 -3.03
N SER A 61 5.69 17.30 -2.81
CA SER A 61 5.54 15.95 -2.29
C SER A 61 5.99 14.85 -3.26
N ILE A 62 5.87 15.07 -4.58
CA ILE A 62 6.42 14.13 -5.56
C ILE A 62 7.95 14.12 -5.49
N LEU A 63 8.59 15.30 -5.41
CA LEU A 63 10.05 15.40 -5.29
C LEU A 63 10.56 14.75 -3.99
N GLU A 64 9.89 15.00 -2.87
CA GLU A 64 10.17 14.35 -1.59
C GLU A 64 10.03 12.83 -1.68
N MET A 65 8.96 12.33 -2.31
CA MET A 65 8.75 10.91 -2.52
C MET A 65 9.84 10.29 -3.41
N ILE A 66 10.25 10.95 -4.49
CA ILE A 66 11.33 10.46 -5.36
C ILE A 66 12.64 10.36 -4.58
N GLN A 67 13.01 11.39 -3.82
CA GLN A 67 14.23 11.35 -3.02
C GLN A 67 14.16 10.24 -1.97
N TRP A 68 13.02 10.10 -1.29
CA TRP A 68 12.79 9.02 -0.33
C TRP A 68 12.94 7.63 -0.96
N ARG A 69 12.41 7.41 -2.18
CA ARG A 69 12.58 6.14 -2.90
C ARG A 69 14.04 5.82 -3.17
N ILE A 70 14.84 6.83 -3.55
CA ILE A 70 16.28 6.70 -3.79
C ILE A 70 16.99 6.31 -2.48
N ASP A 71 16.74 7.07 -1.41
CA ASP A 71 17.40 6.89 -0.11
C ASP A 71 17.09 5.54 0.53
N ASN A 72 15.92 4.96 0.21
CA ASN A 72 15.45 3.69 0.78
C ASN A 72 15.51 2.52 -0.22
N HIS A 73 16.14 2.69 -1.37
CA HIS A 73 16.31 1.66 -2.41
C HIS A 73 15.00 0.96 -2.82
N VAL A 74 13.91 1.72 -2.87
CA VAL A 74 12.54 1.17 -3.03
C VAL A 74 12.37 0.48 -4.38
N ASP A 75 12.93 1.04 -5.45
CA ASP A 75 12.78 0.49 -6.81
C ASP A 75 13.43 -0.91 -6.96
N THR A 76 14.38 -1.27 -6.09
CA THR A 76 15.06 -2.57 -6.12
C THR A 76 14.54 -3.54 -5.04
N ILE A 77 13.63 -3.09 -4.17
CA ILE A 77 13.26 -3.81 -2.94
C ILE A 77 12.68 -5.20 -3.21
N LEU A 78 11.94 -5.37 -4.30
CA LEU A 78 11.32 -6.65 -4.66
C LEU A 78 12.33 -7.71 -5.11
N ASN A 79 13.56 -7.30 -5.47
CA ASN A 79 14.63 -8.18 -5.93
C ASN A 79 15.73 -8.35 -4.88
N ASP A 80 15.69 -7.59 -3.79
CA ASP A 80 16.68 -7.64 -2.72
C ASP A 80 16.54 -8.93 -1.91
N GLN A 81 17.54 -9.81 -2.02
CA GLN A 81 17.54 -11.11 -1.35
C GLN A 81 17.56 -11.01 0.17
N SER A 82 18.12 -9.93 0.72
CA SER A 82 18.11 -9.70 2.17
C SER A 82 16.68 -9.43 2.65
N VAL A 83 15.96 -8.53 1.95
CA VAL A 83 14.56 -8.19 2.26
C VAL A 83 13.65 -9.41 2.07
N ILE A 84 13.77 -10.12 0.94
CA ILE A 84 12.99 -11.34 0.67
C ILE A 84 13.19 -12.37 1.78
N SER A 85 14.43 -12.54 2.27
CA SER A 85 14.72 -13.49 3.35
C SER A 85 14.08 -13.06 4.68
N ARG A 86 14.06 -11.77 4.98
CA ARG A 86 13.37 -11.21 6.16
C ARG A 86 11.84 -11.37 6.03
N MET A 87 11.27 -11.15 4.85
CA MET A 87 9.83 -11.34 4.61
C MET A 87 9.38 -12.79 4.79
N LYS A 88 10.16 -13.77 4.28
CA LYS A 88 9.89 -15.20 4.53
C LYS A 88 9.91 -15.58 6.01
N LEU A 89 10.66 -14.85 6.83
CA LEU A 89 10.64 -15.03 8.29
C LEU A 89 9.40 -14.37 8.90
N PHE A 90 9.04 -13.16 8.44
CA PHE A 90 7.85 -12.45 8.87
C PHE A 90 6.56 -13.26 8.62
N GLU A 91 6.42 -13.86 7.44
CA GLU A 91 5.29 -14.73 7.05
C GLU A 91 5.08 -15.94 7.99
N LYS A 92 6.13 -16.38 8.69
CA LYS A 92 6.04 -17.45 9.70
C LYS A 92 5.49 -16.95 11.03
N LEU A 93 5.66 -15.66 11.32
CA LEU A 93 5.20 -15.02 12.56
C LEU A 93 3.81 -14.38 12.40
N VAL A 94 3.46 -14.03 11.15
CA VAL A 94 2.19 -13.44 10.76
C VAL A 94 1.72 -14.17 9.51
N PRO A 95 0.72 -15.05 9.59
CA PRO A 95 0.20 -15.71 8.41
C PRO A 95 -0.40 -14.66 7.46
N THR A 96 0.21 -14.51 6.28
CA THR A 96 -0.18 -13.55 5.26
C THR A 96 -0.26 -14.23 3.89
N ALA A 97 -1.02 -13.63 2.98
CA ALA A 97 -1.10 -14.08 1.60
C ALA A 97 -1.44 -12.91 0.67
N PHE A 98 -0.79 -12.87 -0.48
CA PHE A 98 -1.29 -12.13 -1.64
C PHE A 98 -2.07 -13.13 -2.49
N HIS A 99 -3.40 -13.05 -2.47
CA HIS A 99 -4.26 -14.06 -3.10
C HIS A 99 -5.55 -13.44 -3.61
N GLY A 100 -5.81 -13.63 -4.90
CA GLY A 100 -7.02 -13.17 -5.57
C GLY A 100 -7.07 -11.66 -5.78
N HIS A 101 -8.27 -11.19 -6.15
CA HIS A 101 -8.56 -9.79 -6.36
C HIS A 101 -10.05 -9.48 -6.09
N THR A 102 -10.38 -8.21 -5.91
CA THR A 102 -11.79 -7.78 -5.87
C THR A 102 -12.44 -7.86 -7.25
N LYS A 103 -13.77 -7.74 -7.33
CA LYS A 103 -14.51 -7.61 -8.60
C LYS A 103 -14.09 -6.40 -9.43
N SER A 104 -13.49 -5.40 -8.78
CA SER A 104 -12.87 -4.23 -9.45
C SER A 104 -11.38 -4.44 -9.72
N TYR A 105 -10.90 -5.69 -9.69
CA TYR A 105 -9.53 -6.13 -9.95
C TYR A 105 -8.46 -5.54 -9.02
N GLN A 106 -8.85 -5.02 -7.85
CA GLN A 106 -7.87 -4.59 -6.85
C GLN A 106 -7.16 -5.83 -6.29
N PRO A 107 -5.82 -5.90 -6.32
CA PRO A 107 -5.08 -6.99 -5.69
C PRO A 107 -5.48 -7.15 -4.23
N LEU A 108 -5.61 -8.39 -3.78
CA LEU A 108 -6.04 -8.71 -2.43
C LEU A 108 -4.86 -9.18 -1.58
N TYR A 109 -4.61 -8.44 -0.49
CA TYR A 109 -3.71 -8.83 0.59
C TYR A 109 -4.52 -9.31 1.79
N ILE A 110 -4.17 -10.47 2.33
CA ILE A 110 -4.85 -11.11 3.46
C ILE A 110 -3.83 -11.31 4.57
N GLU A 111 -4.17 -10.86 5.77
CA GLU A 111 -3.32 -10.97 6.95
C GLU A 111 -4.13 -11.49 8.14
N LYS A 112 -3.66 -12.55 8.79
CA LYS A 112 -4.22 -13.04 10.05
C LYS A 112 -3.59 -12.33 11.25
N THR A 113 -3.84 -11.03 11.36
CA THR A 113 -3.29 -10.16 12.42
C THR A 113 -3.59 -10.69 13.82
N GLY A 114 -4.74 -11.34 14.02
CA GLY A 114 -5.10 -11.96 15.31
C GLY A 114 -4.17 -13.08 15.76
N GLN A 115 -3.40 -13.67 14.85
CA GLN A 115 -2.46 -14.76 15.11
C GLN A 115 -1.00 -14.30 15.16
N MET A 116 -0.76 -12.99 15.08
CA MET A 116 0.57 -12.38 15.10
C MET A 116 1.30 -12.67 16.42
N ASN A 117 2.52 -13.20 16.34
CA ASN A 117 3.40 -13.35 17.50
C ASN A 117 4.23 -12.08 17.73
N VAL A 118 3.65 -11.10 18.41
CA VAL A 118 4.29 -9.78 18.57
C VAL A 118 5.54 -9.78 19.43
N ASP A 119 5.59 -10.59 20.48
CA ASP A 119 6.80 -10.64 21.31
C ASP A 119 7.98 -11.23 20.52
N GLU A 120 7.74 -12.16 19.61
CA GLU A 120 8.78 -12.70 18.73
C GLU A 120 9.17 -11.72 17.62
N ILE A 121 8.19 -11.02 17.03
CA ILE A 121 8.45 -9.98 16.03
C ILE A 121 9.36 -8.89 16.61
N LEU A 122 9.03 -8.39 17.80
CA LEU A 122 9.81 -7.32 18.45
C LEU A 122 11.21 -7.77 18.91
N LYS A 123 11.44 -9.07 19.06
CA LYS A 123 12.78 -9.63 19.31
C LYS A 123 13.56 -9.86 18.03
N THR A 124 12.86 -10.16 16.94
CA THR A 124 13.47 -10.61 15.69
C THR A 124 13.74 -9.47 14.73
N PHE A 125 12.90 -8.43 14.72
CA PHE A 125 12.93 -7.34 13.74
C PHE A 125 13.15 -5.99 14.44
N THR A 126 14.02 -5.17 13.86
CA THR A 126 14.05 -3.74 14.18
C THR A 126 12.85 -3.04 13.56
N ILE A 127 12.57 -1.81 14.01
CA ILE A 127 11.50 -0.99 13.42
C ILE A 127 11.80 -0.74 11.94
N GLU A 128 13.05 -0.42 11.60
CA GLU A 128 13.48 -0.18 10.23
C GLU A 128 13.19 -1.39 9.32
N GLU A 129 13.47 -2.60 9.80
CA GLU A 129 13.18 -3.83 9.04
C GLU A 129 11.68 -4.10 8.91
N MET A 130 10.87 -3.77 9.94
CA MET A 130 9.41 -3.83 9.83
C MET A 130 8.90 -2.86 8.76
N ILE A 131 9.44 -1.63 8.71
CA ILE A 131 9.06 -0.64 7.70
C ILE A 131 9.54 -1.07 6.31
N GLN A 132 10.75 -1.62 6.19
CA GLN A 132 11.24 -2.15 4.92
C GLN A 132 10.35 -3.29 4.40
N GLY A 133 9.93 -4.19 5.29
CA GLY A 133 8.98 -5.25 4.94
C GLY A 133 7.60 -4.73 4.53
N TYR A 134 7.12 -3.66 5.19
CA TYR A 134 5.90 -2.97 4.79
C TYR A 134 6.01 -2.36 3.38
N ILE A 135 7.11 -1.66 3.09
CA ILE A 135 7.39 -1.09 1.78
C ILE A 135 7.45 -2.19 0.71
N TYR A 136 8.08 -3.33 1.02
CA TYR A 136 8.10 -4.49 0.12
C TYR A 136 6.68 -4.95 -0.23
N GLY A 137 5.80 -5.07 0.77
CA GLY A 137 4.40 -5.44 0.55
C GLY A 137 3.62 -4.41 -0.29
N LEU A 138 3.88 -3.12 -0.09
CA LEU A 138 3.29 -2.04 -0.90
C LEU A 138 3.75 -2.10 -2.36
N GLU A 139 5.05 -2.26 -2.60
CA GLU A 139 5.60 -2.36 -3.96
C GLU A 139 5.09 -3.63 -4.66
N TYR A 140 4.96 -4.73 -3.93
CA TYR A 140 4.39 -5.97 -4.47
C TYR A 140 2.93 -5.76 -4.90
N ASN A 141 2.10 -5.15 -4.05
CA ASN A 141 0.72 -4.80 -4.41
C ASN A 141 0.67 -3.84 -5.62
N CYS A 142 1.58 -2.86 -5.70
CA CYS A 142 1.64 -1.95 -6.84
C CYS A 142 2.01 -2.69 -8.13
N GLN A 143 2.91 -3.66 -8.07
CA GLN A 143 3.25 -4.52 -9.20
C GLN A 143 2.03 -5.34 -9.66
N GLN A 144 1.34 -6.00 -8.72
CA GLN A 144 0.13 -6.76 -9.03
C GLN A 144 -0.97 -5.89 -9.65
N ALA A 145 -1.16 -4.67 -9.14
CA ALA A 145 -2.15 -3.73 -9.68
C ALA A 145 -1.81 -3.32 -11.13
N ARG A 146 -0.53 -3.09 -11.43
CA ARG A 146 -0.07 -2.85 -12.82
C ARG A 146 -0.32 -4.05 -13.71
N ASP A 147 -0.02 -5.25 -13.22
CA ASP A 147 -0.18 -6.48 -13.99
C ASP A 147 -1.66 -6.75 -14.30
N PHE A 148 -2.56 -6.59 -13.33
CA PHE A 148 -4.00 -6.63 -13.59
C PHE A 148 -4.44 -5.51 -14.54
N SER A 149 -3.89 -4.31 -14.40
CA SER A 149 -4.27 -3.19 -15.29
C SER A 149 -4.03 -3.53 -16.76
N ARG A 150 -2.90 -4.19 -17.05
CA ARG A 150 -2.56 -4.68 -18.38
C ARG A 150 -3.49 -5.80 -18.84
N GLN A 151 -3.83 -6.74 -17.94
CA GLN A 151 -4.69 -7.87 -18.26
C GLN A 151 -6.12 -7.44 -18.60
N VAL A 152 -6.68 -6.46 -17.89
CA VAL A 152 -8.08 -6.03 -18.07
C VAL A 152 -8.24 -4.76 -18.91
N GLY A 153 -7.14 -4.11 -19.29
CA GLY A 153 -7.17 -2.86 -20.07
C GLY A 153 -7.76 -1.67 -19.30
N GLN A 154 -7.70 -1.69 -17.97
CA GLN A 154 -8.23 -0.64 -17.09
C GLN A 154 -7.18 -0.25 -16.06
N HIS A 155 -7.06 1.04 -15.76
CA HIS A 155 -6.14 1.52 -14.71
C HIS A 155 -6.59 1.08 -13.32
N ILE A 156 -5.76 0.29 -12.65
CA ILE A 156 -5.93 -0.17 -11.27
C ILE A 156 -4.77 0.39 -10.45
N GLU A 157 -5.10 1.22 -9.46
CA GLU A 157 -4.10 1.89 -8.61
C GLU A 157 -4.19 1.54 -7.13
N THR A 158 -5.27 0.87 -6.73
CA THR A 158 -5.57 0.57 -5.32
C THR A 158 -5.56 -0.91 -5.04
N PHE A 159 -5.26 -1.29 -3.80
CA PHE A 159 -5.33 -2.66 -3.30
C PHE A 159 -6.42 -2.80 -2.22
N ALA A 160 -6.95 -4.01 -2.09
CA ALA A 160 -7.88 -4.38 -1.02
C ALA A 160 -7.16 -5.20 0.04
N ILE A 161 -7.57 -5.04 1.30
CA ILE A 161 -6.92 -5.70 2.43
C ILE A 161 -7.95 -6.40 3.30
N ILE A 162 -7.67 -7.64 3.69
CA ILE A 162 -8.41 -8.36 4.74
C ILE A 162 -7.50 -8.53 5.95
N TYR A 163 -7.89 -7.94 7.08
CA TYR A 163 -7.29 -8.18 8.39
C TYR A 163 -8.20 -9.11 9.20
N ASP A 164 -7.80 -10.36 9.40
CA ASP A 164 -8.49 -11.28 10.30
C ASP A 164 -7.92 -11.16 11.72
N LEU A 165 -8.74 -10.59 12.63
CA LEU A 165 -8.37 -10.38 14.03
C LEU A 165 -8.76 -11.56 14.93
N ASN A 166 -9.23 -12.67 14.36
CA ASN A 166 -9.59 -13.85 15.14
C ASN A 166 -8.39 -14.36 15.96
N GLY A 167 -8.62 -14.56 17.26
CA GLY A 167 -7.58 -15.01 18.19
C GLY A 167 -6.68 -13.89 18.74
N MET A 168 -6.94 -12.63 18.41
CA MET A 168 -6.12 -11.50 18.86
C MET A 168 -6.01 -11.43 20.39
N LYS A 169 -4.77 -11.59 20.88
CA LYS A 169 -4.35 -11.37 22.27
C LYS A 169 -3.31 -10.23 22.39
N LEU A 170 -3.10 -9.52 21.30
CA LEU A 170 -2.07 -8.51 21.14
C LEU A 170 -2.31 -7.28 22.02
N ASP A 171 -1.27 -6.86 22.74
CA ASP A 171 -1.16 -5.48 23.21
C ASP A 171 -0.68 -4.55 22.09
N ILE A 172 -1.63 -3.92 21.38
CA ILE A 172 -1.36 -3.03 20.23
C ILE A 172 -0.42 -1.87 20.58
N ARG A 173 -0.33 -1.49 21.86
CA ARG A 173 0.54 -0.39 22.31
C ARG A 173 2.01 -0.67 22.01
N LYS A 174 2.41 -1.95 22.00
CA LYS A 174 3.79 -2.36 21.67
C LYS A 174 4.15 -2.09 20.20
N LEU A 175 3.16 -2.07 19.30
CA LEU A 175 3.36 -1.82 17.87
C LEU A 175 3.08 -0.37 17.47
N LEU A 176 2.63 0.48 18.40
CA LEU A 176 2.13 1.81 18.07
C LEU A 176 3.19 2.70 17.38
N HIS A 177 4.47 2.50 17.70
CA HIS A 177 5.56 3.20 17.00
C HIS A 177 5.64 2.77 15.54
N SER A 178 5.78 1.47 15.26
CA SER A 178 5.82 0.95 13.88
C SER A 178 4.56 1.30 13.10
N CYS A 179 3.38 1.28 13.73
CA CYS A 179 2.14 1.71 13.08
C CYS A 179 2.18 3.18 12.65
N LYS A 180 2.75 4.08 13.46
CA LYS A 180 2.88 5.50 13.10
C LYS A 180 3.78 5.69 11.89
N GLU A 181 4.92 5.01 11.87
CA GLU A 181 5.85 5.04 10.73
C GLU A 181 5.20 4.49 9.45
N ILE A 182 4.43 3.40 9.56
CA ILE A 182 3.63 2.85 8.45
C ILE A 182 2.65 3.90 7.91
N PHE A 183 1.86 4.54 8.78
CA PHE A 183 0.91 5.57 8.36
C PHE A 183 1.60 6.79 7.74
N TYR A 184 2.79 7.15 8.25
CA TYR A 184 3.59 8.22 7.67
C TYR A 184 4.03 7.88 6.23
N VAL A 185 4.48 6.65 5.98
CA VAL A 185 4.83 6.17 4.64
C VAL A 185 3.61 6.20 3.70
N ASP A 186 2.45 5.73 4.16
CA ASP A 186 1.21 5.73 3.38
C ASP A 186 0.77 7.15 2.97
N GLU A 187 0.79 8.08 3.92
CA GLU A 187 0.30 9.44 3.70
C GLU A 187 1.22 10.25 2.78
N ASN A 188 2.53 10.10 2.92
CA ASN A 188 3.51 10.94 2.22
C ASN A 188 3.96 10.34 0.89
N TYR A 189 4.11 9.03 0.80
CA TYR A 189 4.77 8.38 -0.33
C TYR A 189 3.84 7.47 -1.15
N TYR A 190 2.78 6.92 -0.53
CA TYR A 190 1.80 6.07 -1.21
C TYR A 190 0.37 6.63 -1.14
N PRO A 191 0.16 7.94 -1.41
CA PRO A 191 -1.14 8.55 -1.20
C PRO A 191 -2.20 7.85 -2.04
N LYS A 192 -3.40 7.66 -1.47
CA LYS A 192 -4.59 7.13 -2.16
C LYS A 192 -4.41 5.74 -2.81
N ARG A 193 -3.50 4.91 -2.28
CA ARG A 193 -3.38 3.50 -2.67
C ARG A 193 -4.36 2.55 -1.95
N SER A 194 -4.95 2.97 -0.83
CA SER A 194 -5.92 2.17 -0.08
C SER A 194 -7.28 2.06 -0.82
N GLY A 195 -7.64 0.82 -1.18
CA GLY A 195 -8.95 0.41 -1.65
C GLY A 195 -9.87 0.00 -0.50
N GLN A 196 -10.59 -1.12 -0.63
CA GLN A 196 -11.45 -1.64 0.44
C GLN A 196 -10.64 -2.34 1.52
N THR A 197 -10.93 -2.07 2.79
CA THR A 197 -10.30 -2.74 3.92
C THR A 197 -11.36 -3.45 4.75
N PHE A 198 -11.20 -4.76 4.95
CA PHE A 198 -12.11 -5.58 5.73
C PHE A 198 -11.41 -6.01 7.02
N VAL A 199 -11.98 -5.66 8.16
CA VAL A 199 -11.52 -6.08 9.49
C VAL A 199 -12.48 -7.16 9.97
N LEU A 200 -12.04 -8.42 9.89
CA LEU A 200 -12.82 -9.58 10.26
C LEU A 200 -12.59 -9.95 11.72
N ASN A 201 -13.64 -10.48 12.35
CA ASN A 201 -13.58 -11.04 13.70
C ASN A 201 -12.94 -10.10 14.75
N PRO A 202 -13.34 -8.81 14.80
CA PRO A 202 -12.73 -7.88 15.75
C PRO A 202 -12.97 -8.33 17.19
N PRO A 203 -11.94 -8.29 18.07
CA PRO A 203 -12.12 -8.61 19.47
C PRO A 203 -12.98 -7.54 20.16
N THR A 204 -13.49 -7.85 21.36
CA THR A 204 -14.30 -6.91 22.15
C THR A 204 -13.57 -5.59 22.46
N VAL A 205 -12.23 -5.62 22.53
CA VAL A 205 -11.37 -4.46 22.74
C VAL A 205 -11.15 -3.61 21.48
N PHE A 206 -11.60 -4.05 20.30
CA PHE A 206 -11.37 -3.35 19.03
C PHE A 206 -11.77 -1.86 19.02
N PRO A 207 -12.87 -1.40 19.66
CA PRO A 207 -13.18 0.03 19.70
C PRO A 207 -12.05 0.88 20.34
N VAL A 208 -11.32 0.33 21.31
CA VAL A 208 -10.15 1.00 21.91
C VAL A 208 -9.01 1.08 20.91
N ILE A 209 -8.72 -0.02 20.20
CA ILE A 209 -7.70 -0.08 19.15
C ILE A 209 -8.01 0.94 18.05
N TRP A 210 -9.26 0.93 17.56
CA TRP A 210 -9.73 1.85 16.54
C TRP A 210 -9.55 3.31 16.96
N ASN A 211 -9.88 3.64 18.21
CA ASN A 211 -9.69 5.00 18.73
C ASN A 211 -8.21 5.44 18.77
N MET A 212 -7.26 4.51 18.91
CA MET A 212 -5.83 4.83 18.85
C MET A 212 -5.35 5.10 17.43
N ILE A 213 -5.83 4.33 16.44
CA ILE A 213 -5.30 4.40 15.06
C ILE A 213 -6.08 5.33 14.12
N LYS A 214 -7.37 5.57 14.38
CA LYS A 214 -8.25 6.31 13.46
C LYS A 214 -7.79 7.74 13.19
N HIS A 215 -7.00 8.34 14.08
CA HIS A 215 -6.53 9.72 13.91
C HIS A 215 -5.45 9.84 12.83
N PHE A 216 -4.78 8.76 12.48
CA PHE A 216 -3.81 8.70 11.38
C PHE A 216 -4.47 8.44 10.01
N LEU A 217 -5.77 8.15 10.00
CA LEU A 217 -6.51 7.84 8.77
C LEU A 217 -7.31 9.04 8.27
N ASP A 218 -7.15 9.36 6.99
CA ASP A 218 -7.96 10.37 6.31
C ASP A 218 -9.44 9.94 6.20
N LEU A 219 -10.35 10.90 6.04
CA LEU A 219 -11.79 10.64 6.02
C LEU A 219 -12.22 9.65 4.92
N VAL A 220 -11.60 9.73 3.73
CA VAL A 220 -11.92 8.84 2.60
C VAL A 220 -11.45 7.42 2.87
N THR A 221 -10.34 7.26 3.59
CA THR A 221 -9.84 5.94 3.99
C THR A 221 -10.76 5.30 5.04
N LYS A 222 -11.27 6.08 6.00
CA LYS A 222 -12.24 5.59 7.00
C LYS A 222 -13.53 5.05 6.39
N THR A 223 -14.04 5.67 5.32
CA THR A 223 -15.28 5.23 4.68
C THR A 223 -15.16 3.91 3.91
N LYS A 224 -13.93 3.41 3.70
CA LYS A 224 -13.66 2.15 2.99
C LYS A 224 -13.38 0.98 3.94
N ILE A 225 -13.44 1.21 5.25
CA ILE A 225 -13.16 0.21 6.27
C ILE A 225 -14.47 -0.45 6.71
N HIS A 226 -14.58 -1.74 6.47
CA HIS A 226 -15.70 -2.59 6.86
C HIS A 226 -15.28 -3.41 8.07
N VAL A 227 -15.95 -3.21 9.22
CA VAL A 227 -15.67 -3.94 10.46
C VAL A 227 -16.73 -5.02 10.63
N LEU A 228 -16.36 -6.28 10.39
CA LEU A 228 -17.29 -7.38 10.20
C LEU A 228 -17.15 -8.44 11.30
N ARG A 229 -18.24 -8.70 12.03
CA ARG A 229 -18.30 -9.73 13.07
C ARG A 229 -18.68 -11.08 12.45
N LYS A 230 -18.12 -12.16 13.00
CA LYS A 230 -18.41 -13.54 12.56
C LYS A 230 -19.92 -13.77 12.37
N GLY A 231 -20.31 -14.17 11.17
CA GLY A 231 -21.70 -14.43 10.83
C GLY A 231 -21.98 -14.26 9.34
N HIS A 232 -23.23 -14.49 8.94
CA HIS A 232 -23.70 -14.43 7.56
C HIS A 232 -23.39 -13.09 6.88
N GLU A 233 -23.60 -11.99 7.61
CA GLU A 233 -23.31 -10.62 7.16
C GLU A 233 -21.85 -10.42 6.72
N THR A 234 -20.89 -11.10 7.36
CA THR A 234 -19.48 -11.05 6.94
C THR A 234 -19.31 -11.63 5.53
N THR A 235 -19.87 -12.81 5.31
CA THR A 235 -19.78 -13.50 4.03
C THR A 235 -20.49 -12.71 2.94
N GLU A 236 -21.71 -12.23 3.19
CA GLU A 236 -22.44 -11.37 2.24
C GLU A 236 -21.65 -10.13 1.87
N THR A 237 -21.16 -9.38 2.87
CA THR A 237 -20.39 -8.15 2.61
C THR A 237 -19.11 -8.45 1.83
N LEU A 238 -18.35 -9.50 2.17
CA LEU A 238 -17.16 -9.87 1.41
C LEU A 238 -17.52 -10.21 -0.05
N LEU A 239 -18.60 -10.97 -0.25
CA LEU A 239 -19.06 -11.40 -1.57
C LEU A 239 -19.67 -10.27 -2.41
N GLU A 240 -20.03 -9.13 -1.82
CA GLU A 240 -20.37 -7.93 -2.59
C GLU A 240 -19.15 -7.44 -3.40
N TYR A 241 -17.95 -7.52 -2.81
CA TYR A 241 -16.72 -6.97 -3.39
C TYR A 241 -15.77 -7.99 -3.99
N ILE A 242 -15.82 -9.25 -3.56
CA ILE A 242 -14.84 -10.29 -3.90
C ILE A 242 -15.60 -11.55 -4.32
N ASP A 243 -15.32 -12.08 -5.52
CA ASP A 243 -15.92 -13.35 -5.93
C ASP A 243 -15.40 -14.49 -5.05
N SER A 244 -16.25 -15.48 -4.73
CA SER A 244 -15.91 -16.55 -3.78
C SER A 244 -14.68 -17.36 -4.19
N GLU A 245 -14.44 -17.49 -5.50
CA GLU A 245 -13.27 -18.15 -6.08
C GLU A 245 -11.95 -17.40 -5.87
N GLN A 246 -12.01 -16.12 -5.53
CA GLN A 246 -10.84 -15.28 -5.23
C GLN A 246 -10.49 -15.28 -3.74
N LEU A 247 -11.29 -15.94 -2.90
CA LEU A 247 -11.02 -16.11 -1.48
C LEU A 247 -10.34 -17.46 -1.22
N PRO A 248 -9.40 -17.53 -0.26
CA PRO A 248 -8.83 -18.81 0.15
C PRO A 248 -9.90 -19.79 0.64
N LEU A 249 -9.77 -21.06 0.23
CA LEU A 249 -10.63 -22.17 0.67
C LEU A 249 -10.48 -22.49 2.17
#